data_AF-A0A951HTX6-F1
#
_entry.id   AF-A0A951HTX6-F1
#
_cell.length_a   1.000
_cell.length_b   1.000
_cell.length_c   1.000
_cell.angle_alpha   90.00
_cell.angle_beta   90.00
_cell.angle_gamma   90.00
#
_symmetry.space_group_name_H-M   'P 1'
#
loop_
_entity.id
_entity.type
_entity.pdbx_description
1 polymer ?
#
loop_
_entity_poly.entity_id
_entity_poly.type
_entity_poly.pdbx_seq_one_letter_code
_entity_poly.pdbx_strand_id
1 'polypeptide(L)'
;DTRAIGELPPISPEVFGDDCLAYELLYGKGLTPFLRLARNAGVKRLADGVGMLVEQAAEAFVWWRGLCPDTRTTIKKLTVPLE
;
A
#
# COMPACT_ATOMS: atom_id res chain seq x y z
N ASP A 1 18.07 7.43 -13.27
CA ASP A 1 17.61 6.03 -13.26
C ASP A 1 16.16 6.03 -12.78
N THR A 2 15.24 6.25 -13.72
CA THR A 2 13.85 6.59 -13.44
C THR A 2 13.04 5.30 -13.52
N ARG A 3 12.97 4.53 -12.44
CA ARG A 3 12.01 3.41 -12.40
C ARG A 3 10.62 3.99 -12.66
N ALA A 4 9.97 3.52 -13.73
CA ALA A 4 8.65 4.01 -14.09
C ALA A 4 7.66 3.62 -13.00
N ILE A 5 6.89 4.61 -12.55
CA ILE A 5 5.82 4.43 -11.57
C ILE A 5 4.82 3.43 -12.16
N GLY A 6 4.73 2.24 -11.57
CA GLY A 6 3.80 1.19 -11.98
C GLY A 6 4.38 0.05 -12.83
N GLU A 7 5.69 0.02 -13.08
CA GLU A 7 6.35 -1.16 -13.65
C GLU A 7 6.63 -2.24 -12.60
N LEU A 8 6.67 -3.50 -13.04
CA LEU A 8 6.99 -4.62 -12.15
C LEU A 8 8.47 -4.53 -11.74
N PRO A 9 8.79 -4.48 -10.44
CA PRO A 9 10.19 -4.51 -10.00
C PRO A 9 10.83 -5.86 -10.38
N PRO A 10 12.13 -5.89 -10.70
CA PRO A 10 12.84 -7.11 -11.06
C PRO A 10 13.13 -7.95 -9.81
N ILE A 11 12.09 -8.57 -9.25
CA ILE A 11 12.16 -9.44 -8.07
C ILE A 11 11.66 -10.84 -8.43
N SER A 12 12.34 -11.86 -7.91
CA SER A 12 11.89 -13.25 -8.01
C SER A 12 10.62 -13.45 -7.17
N PRO A 13 9.63 -14.24 -7.61
CA PRO A 13 8.51 -14.65 -6.76
C PRO A 13 8.96 -15.34 -5.45
N GLU A 14 10.15 -15.93 -5.43
CA GLU A 14 10.72 -16.63 -4.26
C GLU A 14 11.03 -15.69 -3.08
N VAL A 15 11.01 -14.36 -3.28
CA VAL A 15 11.16 -13.39 -2.18
C VAL A 15 9.94 -13.36 -1.26
N PHE A 16 8.79 -13.85 -1.72
CA PHE A 16 7.58 -13.93 -0.92
C PHE A 16 7.62 -15.17 -0.04
N GLY A 17 7.90 -14.98 1.25
CA GLY A 17 7.84 -16.05 2.23
C GLY A 17 6.42 -16.42 2.64
N ASP A 18 6.31 -17.53 3.37
CA ASP A 18 5.04 -17.96 3.97
C ASP A 18 4.47 -16.86 4.88
N ASP A 19 3.16 -16.64 4.80
CA ASP A 19 2.41 -15.65 5.57
C ASP A 19 2.91 -14.20 5.47
N CYS A 20 3.62 -13.80 4.41
CA CYS A 20 4.01 -12.40 4.22
C CYS A 20 2.82 -11.46 3.88
N LEU A 21 3.07 -10.15 3.98
CA LEU A 21 2.20 -9.08 3.50
C LEU A 21 2.94 -8.37 2.36
N ALA A 22 2.33 -8.32 1.19
CA ALA A 22 2.84 -7.47 0.11
C ALA A 22 2.20 -6.07 0.22
N TYR A 23 3.05 -5.06 0.34
CA TYR A 23 2.65 -3.66 0.50
C TYR A 23 3.15 -2.82 -0.68
N GLU A 24 2.23 -2.20 -1.41
CA GLU A 24 2.52 -1.28 -2.50
C GLU A 24 2.43 0.16 -2.01
N LEU A 25 3.33 1.05 -2.45
CA LEU A 25 3.27 2.48 -2.09
C LEU A 25 2.28 3.28 -2.96
N LEU A 26 2.03 2.81 -4.18
CA LEU A 26 0.94 3.30 -5.02
C LEU A 26 -0.40 3.01 -4.35
N TYR A 27 -1.38 3.87 -4.57
CA TYR A 27 -2.72 3.72 -4.01
C TYR A 27 -3.79 4.01 -5.06
N GLY A 28 -4.97 3.41 -4.89
CA GLY A 28 -6.12 3.69 -5.77
C GLY A 28 -5.96 3.20 -7.21
N LYS A 29 -5.07 2.23 -7.46
CA LYS A 29 -4.80 1.65 -8.79
C LYS A 29 -5.32 0.21 -8.95
N GLY A 30 -6.06 -0.30 -7.97
CA GLY A 30 -6.46 -1.70 -7.92
C GLY A 30 -5.23 -2.62 -7.85
N LEU A 31 -5.32 -3.79 -8.50
CA LEU A 31 -4.22 -4.74 -8.54
C LEU A 31 -3.10 -4.30 -9.51
N THR A 32 -2.08 -3.67 -8.96
CA THR A 32 -0.83 -3.31 -9.66
C THR A 32 -0.04 -4.54 -10.10
N PRO A 33 0.97 -4.40 -10.99
CA PRO A 33 1.84 -5.51 -11.36
C PRO A 33 2.53 -6.18 -10.17
N PHE A 34 3.03 -5.43 -9.19
CA PHE A 34 3.67 -5.98 -7.99
C PHE A 34 2.67 -6.75 -7.11
N LEU A 35 1.50 -6.18 -6.82
CA LEU A 35 0.47 -6.88 -6.02
C LEU A 35 -0.06 -8.12 -6.74
N ARG A 36 -0.13 -8.10 -8.08
CA ARG A 36 -0.46 -9.26 -8.90
C ARG A 36 0.61 -10.34 -8.84
N LEU A 37 1.90 -9.97 -8.89
CA LEU A 37 3.01 -10.91 -8.71
C LEU A 37 2.92 -11.59 -7.33
N ALA A 38 2.73 -10.80 -6.28
CA ALA A 38 2.59 -11.32 -4.91
C ALA A 38 1.39 -12.26 -4.77
N ARG A 39 0.22 -11.87 -5.29
CA ARG A 39 -0.97 -12.74 -5.29
C ARG A 39 -0.71 -14.05 -6.01
N ASN A 40 -0.07 -14.01 -7.18
CA ASN A 40 0.25 -15.19 -7.97
C ASN A 40 1.31 -16.08 -7.29
N ALA A 41 2.17 -15.51 -6.45
CA ALA A 41 3.12 -16.24 -5.62
C ALA A 41 2.49 -16.85 -4.34
N GLY A 42 1.18 -16.66 -4.12
CA GLY A 42 0.46 -17.24 -2.98
C GLY A 42 0.32 -16.32 -1.77
N VAL A 43 0.71 -15.04 -1.88
CA VAL A 43 0.56 -14.07 -0.78
C VAL A 43 -0.92 -13.79 -0.53
N LYS A 44 -1.38 -14.07 0.69
CA LYS A 44 -2.79 -13.92 1.10
C LYS A 44 -3.15 -12.51 1.53
N ARG A 45 -2.18 -11.71 1.96
CA ARG A 45 -2.39 -10.35 2.47
C ARG A 45 -1.75 -9.35 1.51
N LEU A 46 -2.59 -8.51 0.94
CA LEU A 46 -2.18 -7.44 0.02
C LEU A 46 -2.69 -6.11 0.59
N ALA A 47 -1.87 -5.08 0.50
CA ALA A 47 -2.25 -3.72 0.87
C ALA A 47 -1.61 -2.71 -0.09
N ASP A 48 -2.32 -1.62 -0.35
CA ASP A 48 -1.80 -0.47 -1.10
C ASP A 48 -1.45 0.70 -0.16
N GLY A 49 -0.98 1.79 -0.76
CA GLY A 49 -0.43 2.93 -0.04
C GLY A 49 -1.47 3.83 0.62
N VAL A 50 -2.77 3.52 0.56
CA VAL A 50 -3.81 4.44 1.08
C VAL A 50 -3.69 4.65 2.58
N GLY A 51 -3.33 3.59 3.32
CA GLY A 51 -3.06 3.69 4.75
C GLY A 51 -1.88 4.61 5.03
N MET A 52 -0.75 4.37 4.35
CA MET A 52 0.44 5.21 4.48
C MET A 52 0.15 6.69 4.16
N LEU A 53 -0.63 6.96 3.10
CA LEU A 53 -1.04 8.32 2.73
C LEU A 53 -1.80 9.03 3.84
N VAL A 54 -2.72 8.34 4.52
CA VAL A 54 -3.51 8.96 5.59
C VAL A 54 -2.69 9.08 6.87
N GLU A 55 -1.94 8.06 7.25
CA GLU A 55 -1.16 8.05 8.50
C GLU A 55 -0.05 9.11 8.48
N GLN A 56 0.65 9.31 7.35
CA GLN A 56 1.64 10.41 7.26
C GLN A 56 0.99 11.80 7.36
N ALA A 57 -0.25 11.95 6.86
CA ALA A 57 -0.98 13.21 7.00
C ALA A 57 -1.44 13.42 8.44
N ALA A 58 -1.79 12.34 9.15
CA ALA A 58 -2.13 12.39 10.57
C ALA A 58 -0.92 12.79 11.42
N GLU A 59 0.27 12.26 11.15
CA GLU A 59 1.51 12.68 11.81
C GLU A 59 1.82 14.17 11.60
N ALA A 60 1.69 14.68 10.37
CA ALA A 60 1.82 16.11 10.09
C ALA A 60 0.75 16.95 10.82
N PHE A 61 -0.48 16.45 10.91
CA PHE A 61 -1.56 17.10 11.63
C PHE A 61 -1.30 17.17 13.13
N VAL A 62 -0.78 16.09 13.73
CA VAL A 62 -0.32 16.07 15.14
C VAL A 62 0.74 17.13 15.35
N TRP A 63 1.73 17.22 14.45
CA TRP A 63 2.79 18.20 14.56
C TRP A 63 2.28 19.65 14.54
N TRP A 64 1.32 19.96 13.67
CA TRP A 64 0.79 21.33 13.55
C TRP A 64 -0.30 21.68 14.54
N ARG A 65 -1.08 20.71 15.01
CA ARG A 65 -2.31 20.95 15.78
C ARG A 65 -2.27 20.38 17.19
N GLY A 66 -1.29 19.53 17.51
CA GLY A 66 -1.19 18.83 18.80
C GLY A 66 -2.33 17.85 19.06
N LEU A 67 -3.08 17.45 18.03
CA LEU A 67 -4.25 16.58 18.13
C LEU A 67 -4.06 15.36 17.24
N CYS A 68 -4.33 14.17 17.78
CA CYS A 68 -4.30 12.93 17.01
C CYS A 68 -5.66 12.69 16.34
N PRO A 69 -5.76 12.74 15.00
CA PRO A 69 -7.03 12.53 14.30
C PRO A 69 -7.37 11.03 14.17
N ASP A 70 -8.66 10.70 14.11
CA ASP A 70 -9.09 9.35 13.70
C ASP A 70 -8.83 9.14 12.21
N THR A 71 -7.96 8.20 11.87
CA THR A 71 -7.60 7.88 10.49
C THR A 71 -8.51 6.82 9.87
N ARG A 72 -9.20 6.00 10.67
CA ARG A 72 -9.97 4.85 10.18
C ARG A 72 -11.06 5.26 9.20
N THR A 73 -11.82 6.31 9.53
CA THR A 73 -12.91 6.81 8.68
C THR A 73 -12.38 7.34 7.35
N THR A 74 -11.25 8.03 7.37
CA THR A 74 -10.63 8.62 6.19
C THR A 74 -10.03 7.56 5.29
N ILE A 75 -9.29 6.59 5.85
CA ILE A 75 -8.78 5.43 5.12
C ILE A 75 -9.94 4.73 4.41
N LYS A 76 -11.01 4.38 5.13
CA LYS A 76 -12.17 3.71 4.53
C LYS A 76 -12.81 4.47 3.37
N LYS A 77 -12.84 5.81 3.43
CA LYS A 77 -13.41 6.64 2.35
C LYS A 77 -12.53 6.72 1.11
N LEU A 78 -11.20 6.62 1.30
CA LEU A 78 -10.21 6.74 0.22
C LEU A 78 -9.79 5.38 -0.35
N THR A 79 -10.05 4.29 0.37
CA THR A 79 -9.75 2.93 -0.10
C THR A 79 -10.53 2.64 -1.36
N VAL A 80 -9.79 2.28 -2.41
CA VAL A 80 -10.32 1.61 -3.60
C VAL A 80 -10.04 0.12 -3.43
N PRO A 81 -11.04 -0.78 -3.61
CA PRO A 81 -10.79 -2.22 -3.56
C PRO A 81 -9.66 -2.63 -4.51
N LEU A 82 -8.85 -3.61 -4.08
CA LEU A 82 -7.78 -4.17 -4.91
C LEU A 82 -8.32 -5.09 -6.02
N GLU A 83 -9.58 -5.50 -5.90
CA GLU A 83 -10.32 -6.38 -6.82
C GLU A 83 -11.24 -5.58 -7.76
#